data_AF-A0A942EHC2-F1
#
_entry.id   AF-A0A942EHC2-F1
#
_cell.length_a   1.000
_cell.length_b   1.000
_cell.length_c   1.000
_cell.angle_alpha   90.00
_cell.angle_beta   90.00
_cell.angle_gamma   90.00
#
_symmetry.space_group_name_H-M   'P 1'
#
loop_
_entity.id
_entity.type
_entity.pdbx_description
1 polymer ?
#
loop_
_entity_poly.entity_id
_entity_poly.type
_entity_poly.pdbx_seq_one_letter_code
_entity_poly.pdbx_strand_id
1 'polypeptide(L)'
;MAFLRRDTSANTEVSRRLQELAAKNEAFERSMRDELSRIREAVGSSAKENREELSKSLKDVNDSLLKQIVEMTKLQNTYLEKLTMTTEDKLNQMRTTIEEKLKSLQEDNTSKLEKIRATVEEKLHDTLEKRLGESFKLVSERLEQVHKGLGEMQNLAVGVGDLKKALVNVKARGMLGEIQLENILAEIFTPEQYEKNFAVKPSSGERVEFAVKMPGRDSSPVWLPIDAKFPIEDYQRLQEGYEQGEPALLEAAAKQLENSIKKCAKDIRDKYLVPPLTTDFAIMFLPFEGLYAEVLRRAGLFESLMRDYRVAVAGPTTLAAFLSSLQMGFRTLAIERRSSEVWALLGAVKTEFGKFGVVLDKTRKKLQEASNTIDDATVRTKAIQRKLRDVEELPDSMGSAELLGVAEEAGEEDMP
;
A
#
# COMPACT_ATOMS: atom_id res chain seq x y z
N MET A 1 34.52 -156.65 17.43
CA MET A 1 33.61 -155.65 18.01
C MET A 1 34.37 -154.34 18.08
N ALA A 2 34.49 -153.62 16.96
CA ALA A 2 33.51 -152.65 16.50
C ALA A 2 33.64 -151.34 17.29
N PHE A 3 34.44 -150.35 16.84
CA PHE A 3 34.21 -148.93 17.18
C PHE A 3 35.02 -147.87 16.40
N LEU A 4 35.85 -148.19 15.40
CA LEU A 4 36.63 -147.14 14.68
C LEU A 4 36.26 -146.95 13.19
N ARG A 5 35.24 -147.66 12.69
CA ARG A 5 34.80 -147.55 11.28
C ARG A 5 33.57 -146.66 11.06
N ARG A 6 33.15 -145.91 12.08
CA ARG A 6 31.94 -145.06 12.04
C ARG A 6 32.22 -143.56 11.89
N ASP A 7 33.46 -143.11 12.13
CA ASP A 7 33.81 -141.68 12.06
C ASP A 7 34.20 -141.20 10.65
N THR A 8 34.79 -142.05 9.79
CA THR A 8 35.26 -141.59 8.48
C THR A 8 34.14 -141.31 7.48
N SER A 9 33.05 -142.07 7.51
CA SER A 9 31.90 -141.86 6.61
C SER A 9 31.01 -140.68 7.03
N ALA A 10 30.85 -140.46 8.34
CA ALA A 10 30.14 -139.29 8.88
C ALA A 10 30.94 -138.00 8.62
N ASN A 11 32.27 -138.03 8.77
CA ASN A 11 33.12 -136.86 8.55
C ASN A 11 33.26 -136.52 7.05
N THR A 12 33.20 -137.49 6.14
CA THR A 12 33.14 -137.24 4.69
C THR A 12 31.81 -136.62 4.24
N GLU A 13 30.67 -137.02 4.81
CA GLU A 13 29.36 -136.44 4.46
C GLU A 13 29.21 -135.03 5.06
N VAL A 14 29.72 -134.78 6.28
CA VAL A 14 29.76 -133.44 6.87
C VAL A 14 30.69 -132.52 6.06
N SER A 15 31.86 -132.99 5.62
CA SER A 15 32.76 -132.23 4.76
C SER A 15 32.14 -131.92 3.39
N ARG A 16 31.38 -132.85 2.81
CA ARG A 16 30.63 -132.65 1.56
C ARG A 16 29.53 -131.61 1.71
N ARG A 17 28.75 -131.66 2.80
CA ARG A 17 27.70 -130.66 3.11
C ARG A 17 28.27 -129.29 3.45
N LEU A 18 29.43 -129.23 4.12
CA LEU A 18 30.13 -127.97 4.38
C LEU A 18 30.71 -127.37 3.09
N GLN A 19 31.21 -128.18 2.16
CA GLN A 19 31.62 -127.71 0.83
C GLN A 19 30.42 -127.24 -0.01
N GLU A 20 29.29 -127.95 0.02
CA GLU A 20 28.06 -127.50 -0.63
C GLU A 20 27.51 -126.20 -0.01
N LEU A 21 27.58 -126.05 1.32
CA LEU A 21 27.22 -124.80 2.02
C LEU A 21 28.19 -123.67 1.71
N ALA A 22 29.50 -123.93 1.69
CA ALA A 22 30.50 -122.94 1.33
C ALA A 22 30.31 -122.49 -0.13
N ALA A 23 30.05 -123.41 -1.06
CA ALA A 23 29.75 -123.10 -2.45
C ALA A 23 28.44 -122.31 -2.60
N LYS A 24 27.40 -122.67 -1.83
CA LYS A 24 26.14 -121.90 -1.79
C LYS A 24 26.32 -120.51 -1.19
N ASN A 25 27.12 -120.38 -0.13
CA ASN A 25 27.39 -119.11 0.52
C ASN A 25 28.26 -118.20 -0.36
N GLU A 26 29.24 -118.77 -1.07
CA GLU A 26 30.05 -118.04 -2.04
C GLU A 26 29.22 -117.60 -3.26
N ALA A 27 28.33 -118.46 -3.75
CA ALA A 27 27.36 -118.09 -4.80
C ALA A 27 26.40 -116.99 -4.33
N PHE A 28 25.93 -117.06 -3.08
CA PHE A 28 25.08 -116.04 -2.47
C PHE A 28 25.80 -114.71 -2.28
N GLU A 29 27.04 -114.71 -1.79
CA GLU A 29 27.87 -113.51 -1.67
C GLU A 29 28.16 -112.87 -3.02
N ARG A 30 28.45 -113.68 -4.06
CA ARG A 30 28.63 -113.18 -5.42
C ARG A 30 27.34 -112.53 -5.94
N SER A 31 26.19 -113.20 -5.76
CA SER A 31 24.88 -112.64 -6.12
C SER A 31 24.58 -111.34 -5.38
N MET A 32 24.90 -111.25 -4.08
CA MET A 32 24.68 -110.03 -3.30
C MET A 32 25.62 -108.90 -3.73
N ARG A 33 26.89 -109.18 -4.04
CA ARG A 33 27.82 -108.16 -4.56
C ARG A 33 27.38 -107.67 -5.93
N ASP A 34 26.91 -108.55 -6.80
CA ASP A 34 26.37 -108.18 -8.11
C ASP A 34 25.11 -107.30 -7.95
N GLU A 35 24.19 -107.67 -7.04
CA GLU A 35 22.98 -106.88 -6.79
C GLU A 35 23.31 -105.52 -6.16
N LEU A 36 24.27 -105.45 -5.24
CA LEU A 36 24.77 -104.18 -4.68
C LEU A 36 25.47 -103.31 -5.73
N SER A 37 26.22 -103.91 -6.66
CA SER A 37 26.83 -103.19 -7.77
C SER A 37 25.76 -102.59 -8.68
N ARG A 38 24.73 -103.38 -9.02
CA ARG A 38 23.58 -102.92 -9.81
C ARG A 38 22.81 -101.80 -9.12
N ILE A 39 22.58 -101.92 -7.81
CA ILE A 39 21.92 -100.85 -7.04
C ILE A 39 22.79 -99.58 -7.02
N ARG A 40 24.11 -99.71 -6.80
CA ARG A 40 25.02 -98.56 -6.78
C ARG A 40 25.08 -97.87 -8.15
N GLU A 41 25.09 -98.64 -9.24
CA GLU A 41 25.01 -98.11 -10.60
C GLU A 41 23.67 -97.46 -10.89
N ALA A 42 22.55 -98.07 -10.49
CA ALA A 42 21.21 -97.51 -10.65
C ALA A 42 21.04 -96.20 -9.86
N VAL A 43 21.52 -96.13 -8.63
CA VAL A 43 21.53 -94.92 -7.81
C VAL A 43 22.45 -93.85 -8.42
N GLY A 44 23.62 -94.25 -8.92
CA GLY A 44 24.54 -93.35 -9.62
C GLY A 44 23.93 -92.75 -10.88
N SER A 45 23.23 -93.56 -11.68
CA SER A 45 22.50 -93.14 -12.88
C SER A 45 21.34 -92.21 -12.53
N SER A 46 20.50 -92.59 -11.56
CA SER A 46 19.36 -91.77 -11.12
C SER A 46 19.82 -90.42 -10.52
N ALA A 47 20.91 -90.41 -9.75
CA ALA A 47 21.49 -89.16 -9.22
C ALA A 47 22.12 -88.28 -10.31
N LYS A 48 22.56 -88.87 -11.43
CA LYS A 48 23.04 -88.11 -12.59
C LYS A 48 21.86 -87.52 -13.37
N GLU A 49 20.83 -88.32 -13.65
CA GLU A 49 19.59 -87.89 -14.31
C GLU A 49 18.91 -86.76 -13.54
N ASN A 50 18.74 -86.90 -12.22
CA ASN A 50 18.15 -85.84 -11.38
C ASN A 50 18.97 -84.54 -11.41
N ARG A 51 20.31 -84.62 -11.46
CA ARG A 51 21.16 -83.42 -11.56
C ARG A 51 21.07 -82.76 -12.92
N GLU A 52 20.99 -83.55 -13.98
CA GLU A 52 20.81 -83.04 -15.35
C GLU A 52 19.43 -82.39 -15.51
N GLU A 53 18.38 -83.02 -14.99
CA GLU A 53 17.02 -82.48 -14.99
C GLU A 53 16.93 -81.20 -14.17
N LEU A 54 17.49 -81.17 -12.95
CA LEU A 54 17.55 -79.96 -12.13
C LEU A 54 18.33 -78.83 -12.81
N SER A 55 19.48 -79.14 -13.41
CA SER A 55 20.26 -78.14 -14.15
C SER A 55 19.49 -77.59 -15.34
N LYS A 56 18.67 -78.43 -16.00
CA LYS A 56 17.83 -78.01 -17.11
C LYS A 56 16.69 -77.11 -16.62
N SER A 57 15.98 -77.50 -15.55
CA SER A 57 14.93 -76.68 -14.95
C SER A 57 15.46 -75.34 -14.45
N LEU A 58 16.65 -75.29 -13.84
CA LEU A 58 17.27 -74.03 -13.40
C LEU A 58 17.64 -73.12 -14.58
N LYS A 59 18.10 -73.69 -15.70
CA LYS A 59 18.33 -72.93 -16.93
C LYS A 59 17.03 -72.40 -17.50
N ASP A 60 15.97 -73.22 -17.56
CA ASP A 60 14.67 -72.81 -18.06
C ASP A 60 14.06 -71.68 -17.21
N VAL A 61 14.21 -71.75 -15.89
CA VAL A 61 13.80 -70.68 -14.97
C VAL A 61 14.62 -69.41 -15.20
N ASN A 62 15.95 -69.53 -15.32
CA ASN A 62 16.81 -68.37 -15.58
C ASN A 62 16.49 -67.69 -16.93
N ASP A 63 16.25 -68.49 -17.98
CA ASP A 63 15.87 -67.99 -19.30
C ASP A 63 14.48 -67.34 -19.27
N SER A 64 13.54 -67.89 -18.49
CA SER A 64 12.22 -67.29 -18.28
C SER A 64 12.31 -65.95 -17.55
N LEU A 65 13.14 -65.86 -16.49
CA LEU A 65 13.38 -64.61 -15.76
C LEU A 65 14.05 -63.55 -16.64
N LEU A 66 15.05 -63.92 -17.43
CA LEU A 66 15.69 -63.00 -18.37
C LEU A 66 14.69 -62.47 -19.41
N LYS A 67 13.83 -63.33 -19.96
CA LYS A 67 12.76 -62.90 -20.88
C LYS A 67 11.79 -61.94 -20.20
N GLN A 68 11.37 -62.23 -18.97
CA GLN A 68 10.46 -61.38 -18.21
C GLN A 68 11.08 -60.01 -17.89
N ILE A 69 12.37 -59.95 -17.54
CA ILE A 69 13.10 -58.69 -17.32
C ILE A 69 13.20 -57.87 -18.62
N VAL A 70 13.49 -58.53 -19.75
CA VAL A 70 13.56 -57.86 -21.06
C VAL A 70 12.19 -57.31 -21.46
N GLU A 71 11.11 -58.06 -21.26
CA GLU A 71 9.75 -57.58 -21.51
C GLU A 71 9.37 -56.43 -20.59
N MET A 72 9.69 -56.51 -19.30
CA MET A 72 9.46 -55.44 -18.33
C MET A 72 10.22 -54.16 -18.72
N THR A 73 11.48 -54.29 -19.15
CA THR A 73 12.30 -53.16 -19.60
C THR A 73 11.72 -52.52 -20.87
N LYS A 74 11.22 -53.33 -21.82
CA LYS A 74 10.55 -52.84 -23.04
C LYS A 74 9.25 -52.10 -22.72
N LEU A 75 8.44 -52.63 -21.81
CA LEU A 75 7.21 -51.98 -21.34
C LEU A 75 7.52 -50.67 -20.60
N GLN A 76 8.58 -50.64 -19.80
CA GLN A 76 9.02 -49.42 -19.12
C GLN A 76 9.52 -48.36 -20.10
N ASN A 77 10.32 -48.74 -21.09
CA ASN A 77 10.81 -47.82 -22.12
C ASN A 77 9.67 -47.27 -22.98
N THR A 78 8.72 -48.11 -23.40
CA THR A 78 7.55 -47.65 -24.16
C THR A 78 6.64 -46.73 -23.34
N TYR A 79 6.52 -46.97 -22.02
CA TYR A 79 5.78 -46.06 -21.14
C TYR A 79 6.50 -44.71 -20.99
N LEU A 80 7.83 -44.71 -20.87
CA LEU A 80 8.64 -43.50 -20.84
C LEU A 80 8.54 -42.72 -22.16
N GLU A 81 8.68 -43.38 -23.32
CA GLU A 81 8.48 -42.74 -24.64
C GLU A 81 7.08 -42.14 -24.78
N LYS A 82 6.05 -42.85 -24.33
CA LYS A 82 4.68 -42.34 -24.39
C LYS A 82 4.49 -41.13 -23.46
N LEU A 83 5.11 -41.14 -22.28
CA LEU A 83 5.11 -39.99 -21.38
C LEU A 83 5.86 -38.79 -21.96
N THR A 84 7.03 -38.99 -22.57
CA THR A 84 7.79 -37.90 -23.20
C THR A 84 7.01 -37.30 -24.37
N MET A 85 6.44 -38.13 -25.25
CA MET A 85 5.59 -37.64 -26.35
C MET A 85 4.36 -36.88 -25.84
N THR A 86 3.64 -37.42 -24.85
CA THR A 86 2.46 -36.75 -24.28
C THR A 86 2.83 -35.41 -23.63
N THR A 87 4.02 -35.33 -23.02
CA THR A 87 4.53 -34.12 -22.39
C THR A 87 4.93 -33.09 -23.45
N GLU A 88 5.62 -33.49 -24.51
CA GLU A 88 5.94 -32.63 -25.66
C GLU A 88 4.68 -32.10 -26.34
N ASP A 89 3.67 -32.95 -26.57
CA ASP A 89 2.39 -32.53 -27.16
C ASP A 89 1.66 -31.51 -26.27
N LYS A 90 1.61 -31.74 -24.95
CA LYS A 90 1.01 -30.78 -24.00
C LYS A 90 1.79 -29.46 -23.96
N LEU A 91 3.12 -29.50 -24.00
CA LEU A 91 3.95 -28.30 -24.04
C LEU A 91 3.74 -27.52 -25.34
N ASN A 92 3.64 -28.19 -26.48
CA ASN A 92 3.33 -27.58 -27.76
C ASN A 92 1.93 -26.95 -27.75
N GLN A 93 0.90 -27.65 -27.25
CA GLN A 93 -0.45 -27.10 -27.11
C GLN A 93 -0.49 -25.87 -26.18
N MET A 94 0.23 -25.94 -25.07
CA MET A 94 0.34 -24.81 -24.13
C MET A 94 1.05 -23.62 -24.80
N ARG A 95 2.13 -23.87 -25.55
CA ARG A 95 2.81 -22.83 -26.34
C ARG A 95 1.89 -22.19 -27.36
N THR A 96 1.14 -22.96 -28.15
CA THR A 96 0.17 -22.44 -29.12
C THR A 96 -0.90 -21.61 -28.45
N THR A 97 -1.44 -22.07 -27.31
CA THR A 97 -2.46 -21.34 -26.55
C THR A 97 -1.92 -20.01 -26.00
N ILE A 98 -0.67 -20.00 -25.53
CA ILE A 98 0.00 -18.78 -25.08
C ILE A 98 0.22 -17.81 -26.25
N GLU A 99 0.67 -18.30 -27.41
CA GLU A 99 0.86 -17.49 -28.62
C GLU A 99 -0.48 -16.88 -29.08
N GLU A 100 -1.57 -17.64 -29.08
CA GLU A 100 -2.91 -17.13 -29.40
C GLU A 100 -3.39 -16.09 -28.39
N LYS A 101 -3.21 -16.32 -27.08
CA LYS A 101 -3.58 -15.37 -26.03
C LYS A 101 -2.76 -14.09 -26.08
N LEU A 102 -1.46 -14.18 -26.37
CA LEU A 102 -0.62 -12.99 -26.55
C LEU A 102 -1.04 -12.18 -27.77
N LYS A 103 -1.37 -12.84 -28.88
CA LYS A 103 -1.87 -12.16 -30.08
C LYS A 103 -3.20 -11.46 -29.82
N SER A 104 -4.14 -12.14 -29.15
CA SER A 104 -5.41 -11.56 -28.70
C SER A 104 -5.19 -10.34 -27.80
N LEU A 105 -4.28 -10.42 -26.83
CA LEU A 105 -3.95 -9.29 -25.95
C LEU A 105 -3.32 -8.12 -26.71
N GLN A 106 -2.49 -8.41 -27.71
CA GLN A 106 -1.86 -7.39 -28.55
C GLN A 106 -2.92 -6.67 -29.42
N GLU A 107 -3.84 -7.42 -30.02
CA GLU A 107 -4.97 -6.87 -30.79
C GLU A 107 -5.91 -6.04 -29.90
N ASP A 108 -6.28 -6.56 -28.71
CA ASP A 108 -7.12 -5.84 -27.74
C ASP A 108 -6.45 -4.56 -27.23
N ASN A 109 -5.14 -4.59 -26.94
CA ASN A 109 -4.42 -3.39 -26.54
C ASN A 109 -4.35 -2.36 -27.67
N THR A 110 -4.12 -2.81 -28.91
CA THR A 110 -4.11 -1.90 -30.07
C THR A 110 -5.47 -1.24 -30.24
N SER A 111 -6.56 -2.01 -30.14
CA SER A 111 -7.93 -1.48 -30.20
C SER A 111 -8.24 -0.51 -29.04
N LYS A 112 -7.80 -0.83 -27.81
CA LYS A 112 -7.96 0.08 -26.65
C LYS A 112 -7.16 1.37 -26.83
N LEU A 113 -5.93 1.29 -27.34
CA LEU A 113 -5.11 2.46 -27.63
C LEU A 113 -5.73 3.34 -28.72
N GLU A 114 -6.32 2.75 -29.76
CA GLU A 114 -7.08 3.51 -30.76
C GLU A 114 -8.34 4.16 -30.17
N LYS A 115 -9.11 3.44 -29.34
CA LYS A 115 -10.25 4.04 -28.62
C LYS A 115 -9.81 5.18 -27.73
N ILE A 116 -8.71 5.04 -27.00
CA ILE A 116 -8.14 6.11 -26.17
C ILE A 116 -7.73 7.29 -27.06
N ARG A 117 -7.05 7.05 -28.18
CA ARG A 117 -6.70 8.12 -29.14
C ARG A 117 -7.95 8.83 -29.63
N ALA A 118 -8.96 8.12 -30.10
CA ALA A 118 -10.20 8.69 -30.59
C ALA A 118 -10.94 9.50 -29.51
N THR A 119 -11.09 8.97 -28.29
CA THR A 119 -11.73 9.69 -27.17
C THR A 119 -10.91 10.89 -26.70
N VAL A 120 -9.58 10.79 -26.70
CA VAL A 120 -8.70 11.91 -26.37
C VAL A 120 -8.81 12.98 -27.45
N GLU A 121 -8.77 12.62 -28.72
CA GLU A 121 -8.89 13.56 -29.84
C GLU A 121 -10.27 14.25 -29.83
N GLU A 122 -11.36 13.51 -29.65
CA GLU A 122 -12.72 14.05 -29.51
C GLU A 122 -12.83 14.98 -28.31
N LYS A 123 -12.37 14.57 -27.12
CA LYS A 123 -12.44 15.43 -25.92
C LYS A 123 -11.52 16.63 -26.00
N LEU A 124 -10.34 16.50 -26.59
CA LEU A 124 -9.38 17.57 -26.70
C LEU A 124 -9.86 18.56 -27.78
N HIS A 125 -10.37 18.09 -28.91
CA HIS A 125 -11.01 18.95 -29.91
C HIS A 125 -12.22 19.70 -29.33
N ASP A 126 -13.17 19.00 -28.71
CA ASP A 126 -14.36 19.62 -28.11
C ASP A 126 -14.02 20.60 -26.99
N THR A 127 -13.08 20.24 -26.11
CA THR A 127 -12.73 21.09 -24.96
C THR A 127 -11.89 22.28 -25.41
N LEU A 128 -10.99 22.08 -26.37
CA LEU A 128 -10.13 23.14 -26.89
C LEU A 128 -10.94 24.10 -27.76
N GLU A 129 -11.83 23.61 -28.63
CA GLU A 129 -12.71 24.46 -29.44
C GLU A 129 -13.71 25.23 -28.59
N LYS A 130 -14.32 24.60 -27.57
CA LYS A 130 -15.19 25.33 -26.62
C LYS A 130 -14.41 26.36 -25.82
N ARG A 131 -13.26 26.00 -25.23
CA ARG A 131 -12.46 26.97 -24.44
C ARG A 131 -11.85 28.07 -25.30
N LEU A 132 -11.34 27.75 -26.49
CA LEU A 132 -10.81 28.75 -27.42
C LEU A 132 -11.95 29.61 -27.94
N GLY A 133 -13.10 29.04 -28.30
CA GLY A 133 -14.28 29.78 -28.71
C GLY A 133 -14.78 30.75 -27.62
N GLU A 134 -14.89 30.29 -26.38
CA GLU A 134 -15.23 31.14 -25.23
C GLU A 134 -14.16 32.20 -24.95
N SER A 135 -12.87 31.84 -25.04
CA SER A 135 -11.76 32.78 -24.85
C SER A 135 -11.69 33.83 -25.96
N PHE A 136 -11.90 33.44 -27.22
CA PHE A 136 -11.95 34.36 -28.37
C PHE A 136 -13.21 35.21 -28.36
N LYS A 137 -14.33 34.68 -27.87
CA LYS A 137 -15.56 35.45 -27.67
C LYS A 137 -15.37 36.49 -26.56
N LEU A 138 -14.79 36.10 -25.42
CA LEU A 138 -14.43 37.02 -24.33
C LEU A 138 -13.41 38.07 -24.79
N VAL A 139 -12.41 37.68 -25.58
CA VAL A 139 -11.40 38.60 -26.14
C VAL A 139 -12.05 39.53 -27.16
N SER A 140 -12.95 39.05 -28.01
CA SER A 140 -13.67 39.88 -28.98
C SER A 140 -14.64 40.84 -28.29
N GLU A 141 -15.33 40.39 -27.25
CA GLU A 141 -16.25 41.20 -26.44
C GLU A 141 -15.46 42.27 -25.66
N ARG A 142 -14.28 41.93 -25.13
CA ARG A 142 -13.33 42.89 -24.56
C ARG A 142 -12.75 43.84 -25.61
N LEU A 143 -12.44 43.38 -26.82
CA LEU A 143 -11.97 44.23 -27.92
C LEU A 143 -13.07 45.18 -28.39
N GLU A 144 -14.32 44.73 -28.44
CA GLU A 144 -15.47 45.56 -28.77
C GLU A 144 -15.77 46.57 -27.66
N GLN A 145 -15.66 46.17 -26.39
CA GLN A 145 -15.71 47.09 -25.25
C GLN A 145 -14.55 48.07 -25.24
N VAL A 146 -13.34 47.66 -25.68
CA VAL A 146 -12.20 48.56 -25.83
C VAL A 146 -12.39 49.50 -27.03
N HIS A 147 -12.96 49.04 -28.14
CA HIS A 147 -13.32 49.90 -29.27
C HIS A 147 -14.45 50.87 -28.94
N LYS A 148 -15.46 50.45 -28.18
CA LYS A 148 -16.49 51.33 -27.60
C LYS A 148 -15.88 52.30 -26.60
N GLY A 149 -15.00 51.84 -25.71
CA GLY A 149 -14.28 52.66 -24.74
C GLY A 149 -13.32 53.66 -25.39
N LEU A 150 -12.70 53.31 -26.53
CA LEU A 150 -11.89 54.21 -27.37
C LEU A 150 -12.75 55.20 -28.16
N GLY A 151 -13.95 54.81 -28.61
CA GLY A 151 -14.94 55.71 -29.19
C GLY A 151 -15.53 56.70 -28.17
N GLU A 152 -15.73 56.25 -26.94
CA GLU A 152 -16.05 57.09 -25.78
C GLU A 152 -14.86 57.96 -25.35
N MET A 153 -13.63 57.58 -25.70
CA MET A 153 -12.42 58.37 -25.44
C MET A 153 -12.34 59.66 -26.26
N GLN A 154 -13.00 59.71 -27.42
CA GLN A 154 -13.18 60.97 -28.15
C GLN A 154 -14.15 61.93 -27.44
N ASN A 155 -14.98 61.42 -26.52
CA ASN A 155 -15.83 62.19 -25.60
C ASN A 155 -15.22 62.38 -24.19
N LEU A 156 -14.10 61.70 -23.86
CA LEU A 156 -13.41 61.79 -22.55
C LEU A 156 -12.61 63.09 -22.32
N ALA A 157 -12.65 64.04 -23.24
CA ALA A 157 -12.23 65.41 -22.92
C ALA A 157 -13.18 66.11 -21.92
N VAL A 158 -14.39 65.57 -21.70
CA VAL A 158 -15.40 66.14 -20.80
C VAL A 158 -15.43 65.44 -19.42
N GLY A 159 -14.97 64.18 -19.32
CA GLY A 159 -15.08 63.35 -18.10
C GLY A 159 -13.99 63.53 -17.03
N VAL A 160 -12.90 64.25 -17.33
CA VAL A 160 -11.83 64.53 -16.34
C VAL A 160 -12.31 65.45 -15.21
N GLY A 161 -13.44 66.15 -15.41
CA GLY A 161 -14.07 66.99 -14.38
C GLY A 161 -14.70 66.21 -13.22
N ASP A 162 -15.20 64.99 -13.44
CA ASP A 162 -15.92 64.24 -12.41
C ASP A 162 -14.98 63.41 -11.51
N LEU A 163 -13.81 62.99 -12.01
CA LEU A 163 -12.71 62.48 -11.17
C LEU A 163 -12.13 63.57 -10.27
N LYS A 164 -12.01 64.81 -10.77
CA LYS A 164 -11.64 65.97 -9.93
C LYS A 164 -12.71 66.25 -8.86
N LYS A 165 -14.01 66.12 -9.17
CA LYS A 165 -15.11 66.29 -8.19
C LYS A 165 -15.22 65.14 -7.18
N ALA A 166 -14.95 63.90 -7.56
CA ALA A 166 -14.91 62.76 -6.64
C ALA A 166 -13.76 62.87 -5.61
N LEU A 167 -12.67 63.54 -5.97
CA LEU A 167 -11.55 63.86 -5.08
C LEU A 167 -11.80 65.06 -4.14
N VAL A 168 -12.92 65.79 -4.29
CA VAL A 168 -13.29 66.92 -3.41
C VAL A 168 -14.01 66.46 -2.14
N ASN A 169 -14.74 65.34 -2.17
CA ASN A 169 -15.54 64.87 -1.02
C ASN A 169 -14.74 63.93 -0.11
N VAL A 170 -14.53 64.34 1.14
CA VAL A 170 -13.78 63.61 2.19
C VAL A 170 -14.24 62.15 2.34
N LYS A 171 -15.55 61.85 2.21
CA LYS A 171 -16.08 60.48 2.35
C LYS A 171 -15.80 59.59 1.13
N ALA A 172 -15.92 60.15 -0.07
CA ALA A 172 -15.61 59.42 -1.31
C ALA A 172 -14.12 59.05 -1.36
N ARG A 173 -13.25 59.92 -0.82
CA ARG A 173 -11.81 59.67 -0.69
C ARG A 173 -11.47 58.49 0.22
N GLY A 174 -12.10 58.39 1.39
CA GLY A 174 -11.91 57.25 2.30
C GLY A 174 -12.36 55.94 1.65
N MET A 175 -13.53 55.95 1.03
CA MET A 175 -14.09 54.79 0.34
C MET A 175 -13.21 54.27 -0.81
N LEU A 176 -12.56 55.14 -1.58
CA LEU A 176 -11.63 54.71 -2.64
C LEU A 176 -10.41 53.97 -2.07
N GLY A 177 -9.87 54.44 -0.94
CA GLY A 177 -8.77 53.77 -0.25
C GLY A 177 -9.17 52.40 0.28
N GLU A 178 -10.35 52.30 0.88
CA GLU A 178 -10.92 51.03 1.38
C GLU A 178 -11.16 50.02 0.25
N ILE A 179 -11.73 50.45 -0.90
CA ILE A 179 -11.96 49.58 -2.06
C ILE A 179 -10.64 49.05 -2.62
N GLN A 180 -9.62 49.89 -2.71
CA GLN A 180 -8.31 49.47 -3.22
C GLN A 180 -7.66 48.46 -2.27
N LEU A 181 -7.73 48.70 -0.95
CA LEU A 181 -7.26 47.77 0.05
C LEU A 181 -8.02 46.44 -0.01
N GLU A 182 -9.34 46.49 -0.18
CA GLU A 182 -10.18 45.31 -0.36
C GLU A 182 -9.74 44.47 -1.55
N ASN A 183 -9.52 45.10 -2.71
CA ASN A 183 -9.11 44.38 -3.92
C ASN A 183 -7.78 43.66 -3.73
N ILE A 184 -6.78 44.33 -3.11
CA ILE A 184 -5.48 43.72 -2.82
C ILE A 184 -5.64 42.52 -1.86
N LEU A 185 -6.48 42.66 -0.82
CA LEU A 185 -6.75 41.58 0.13
C LEU A 185 -7.48 40.41 -0.53
N ALA A 186 -8.47 40.68 -1.39
CA ALA A 186 -9.27 39.67 -2.07
C ALA A 186 -8.47 38.89 -3.14
N GLU A 187 -7.46 39.50 -3.75
CA GLU A 187 -6.55 38.82 -4.67
C GLU A 187 -5.60 37.86 -3.96
N ILE A 188 -5.17 38.19 -2.74
CA ILE A 188 -4.13 37.43 -2.01
C ILE A 188 -4.75 36.41 -1.05
N PHE A 189 -5.83 36.76 -0.34
CA PHE A 189 -6.42 35.96 0.73
C PHE A 189 -7.84 35.50 0.40
N THR A 190 -8.24 34.35 0.96
CA THR A 190 -9.66 33.96 0.94
C THR A 190 -10.47 34.78 1.96
N PRO A 191 -11.79 34.96 1.77
CA PRO A 191 -12.63 35.75 2.69
C PRO A 191 -12.63 35.27 4.16
N GLU A 192 -12.16 34.06 4.43
CA GLU A 192 -12.05 33.50 5.79
C GLU A 192 -10.75 33.92 6.51
N GLN A 193 -9.76 34.43 5.78
CA GLN A 193 -8.43 34.80 6.28
C GLN A 193 -8.32 36.28 6.66
N TYR A 194 -9.33 37.10 6.33
CA TYR A 194 -9.40 38.49 6.75
C TYR A 194 -10.85 38.86 7.10
N GLU A 195 -11.02 39.87 7.95
CA GLU A 195 -12.33 40.37 8.37
C GLU A 195 -12.44 41.86 8.06
N LYS A 196 -13.59 42.28 7.52
CA LYS A 196 -13.89 43.68 7.25
C LYS A 196 -14.54 44.32 8.47
N ASN A 197 -14.22 45.58 8.75
CA ASN A 197 -14.80 46.35 9.86
C ASN A 197 -14.66 45.64 11.22
N PHE A 198 -13.48 45.06 11.46
CA PHE A 198 -13.20 44.24 12.64
C PHE A 198 -13.21 45.07 13.92
N ALA A 199 -13.97 44.63 14.92
CA ALA A 199 -14.05 45.28 16.22
C ALA A 199 -12.96 44.74 17.17
N VAL A 200 -11.87 45.50 17.33
CA VAL A 200 -10.74 45.09 18.18
C VAL A 200 -11.11 45.07 19.67
N LYS A 201 -11.91 46.04 20.13
CA LYS A 201 -12.38 46.11 21.52
C LYS A 201 -13.91 46.02 21.52
N PRO A 202 -14.51 44.96 22.11
CA PRO A 202 -15.97 44.82 22.20
C PRO A 202 -16.65 46.00 22.91
N SER A 203 -15.92 46.73 23.77
CA SER A 203 -16.39 47.86 24.56
C SER A 203 -16.18 49.25 23.92
N SER A 204 -15.35 49.38 22.87
CA SER A 204 -14.93 50.69 22.33
C SER A 204 -15.78 51.17 21.14
N GLY A 205 -16.51 50.26 20.46
CA GLY A 205 -17.22 50.60 19.20
C GLY A 205 -16.30 50.96 18.02
N GLU A 206 -15.00 51.10 18.26
CA GLU A 206 -13.98 51.37 17.24
C GLU A 206 -13.70 50.13 16.39
N ARG A 207 -13.80 50.31 15.07
CA ARG A 207 -13.60 49.26 14.08
C ARG A 207 -12.40 49.61 13.20
N VAL A 208 -11.58 48.62 12.91
CA VAL A 208 -10.53 48.73 11.88
C VAL A 208 -11.13 48.30 10.56
N GLU A 209 -10.75 48.98 9.48
CA GLU A 209 -11.29 48.71 8.13
C GLU A 209 -11.06 47.24 7.73
N PHE A 210 -9.84 46.72 7.94
CA PHE A 210 -9.53 45.32 7.69
C PHE A 210 -8.63 44.74 8.79
N ALA A 211 -8.86 43.48 9.14
CA ALA A 211 -7.97 42.72 10.02
C ALA A 211 -7.62 41.37 9.39
N VAL A 212 -6.32 41.10 9.20
CA VAL A 212 -5.84 39.83 8.65
C VAL A 212 -5.59 38.84 9.77
N LYS A 213 -6.08 37.61 9.62
CA LYS A 213 -5.96 36.53 10.61
C LYS A 213 -4.58 35.89 10.54
N MET A 214 -3.80 36.05 11.59
CA MET A 214 -2.46 35.49 11.75
C MET A 214 -2.50 34.20 12.59
N PRO A 215 -1.71 33.16 12.25
CA PRO A 215 -1.57 31.97 13.08
C PRO A 215 -0.79 32.29 14.36
N GLY A 216 -1.47 32.33 15.51
CA GLY A 216 -0.82 32.51 16.82
C GLY A 216 -0.10 31.25 17.32
N ARG A 217 0.77 31.43 18.32
CA ARG A 217 1.58 30.36 18.95
C ARG A 217 0.73 29.26 19.60
N ASP A 218 -0.38 29.62 20.24
CA ASP A 218 -1.19 28.70 21.06
C ASP A 218 -2.63 28.52 20.56
N SER A 219 -2.81 28.30 19.25
CA SER A 219 -4.12 28.04 18.60
C SER A 219 -5.13 29.20 18.64
N SER A 220 -4.85 30.30 19.35
CA SER A 220 -5.63 31.55 19.26
C SER A 220 -5.19 32.36 18.02
N PRO A 221 -6.12 32.73 17.12
CA PRO A 221 -5.79 33.61 16.00
C PRO A 221 -5.42 35.00 16.52
N VAL A 222 -4.32 35.55 16.02
CA VAL A 222 -3.90 36.93 16.30
C VAL A 222 -4.31 37.79 15.10
N TRP A 223 -4.83 38.98 15.34
CA TRP A 223 -5.31 39.84 14.25
C TRP A 223 -4.30 40.93 13.89
N LEU A 224 -3.97 41.07 12.61
CA LEU A 224 -3.16 42.15 12.07
C LEU A 224 -4.07 43.28 11.56
N PRO A 225 -4.21 44.40 12.29
CA PRO A 225 -5.03 45.52 11.85
C PRO A 225 -4.38 46.27 10.69
N ILE A 226 -5.17 46.54 9.66
CA ILE A 226 -4.81 47.34 8.48
C ILE A 226 -5.85 48.44 8.29
N ASP A 227 -5.39 49.69 8.27
CA ASP A 227 -6.24 50.88 8.22
C ASP A 227 -5.75 51.80 7.09
N ALA A 228 -6.65 52.19 6.18
CA ALA A 228 -6.37 53.13 5.12
C ALA A 228 -6.44 54.56 5.65
N LYS A 229 -5.37 55.33 5.44
CA LYS A 229 -5.33 56.75 5.79
C LYS A 229 -4.91 57.57 4.60
N PHE A 230 -5.60 58.69 4.40
CA PHE A 230 -5.39 59.51 3.22
C PHE A 230 -5.41 61.01 3.52
N PRO A 231 -4.29 61.59 4.00
CA PRO A 231 -4.11 63.03 4.17
C PRO A 231 -3.87 63.72 2.82
N ILE A 232 -4.82 63.62 1.88
CA ILE A 232 -4.65 64.17 0.52
C ILE A 232 -4.46 65.68 0.52
N GLU A 233 -5.04 66.40 1.49
CA GLU A 233 -4.97 67.87 1.51
C GLU A 233 -3.55 68.34 1.80
N ASP A 234 -2.88 67.69 2.76
CA ASP A 234 -1.48 67.98 3.05
C ASP A 234 -0.57 67.50 1.90
N TYR A 235 -0.93 66.41 1.22
CA TYR A 235 -0.24 65.94 0.01
C TYR A 235 -0.43 66.90 -1.17
N GLN A 236 -1.63 67.44 -1.39
CA GLN A 236 -1.92 68.41 -2.45
C GLN A 236 -1.19 69.72 -2.20
N ARG A 237 -1.20 70.25 -0.97
CA ARG A 237 -0.39 71.43 -0.62
C ARG A 237 1.10 71.21 -0.88
N LEU A 238 1.59 70.00 -0.65
CA LEU A 238 2.97 69.64 -0.97
C LEU A 238 3.22 69.62 -2.48
N GLN A 239 2.30 69.08 -3.28
CA GLN A 239 2.38 69.11 -4.75
C GLN A 239 2.31 70.53 -5.31
N GLU A 240 1.41 71.38 -4.79
CA GLU A 240 1.35 72.80 -5.15
C GLU A 240 2.67 73.53 -4.79
N GLY A 241 3.28 73.19 -3.66
CA GLY A 241 4.61 73.67 -3.29
C GLY A 241 5.71 73.23 -4.27
N TYR A 242 5.60 72.03 -4.84
CA TYR A 242 6.50 71.57 -5.91
C TYR A 242 6.32 72.38 -7.21
N GLU A 243 5.08 72.67 -7.58
CA GLU A 243 4.77 73.44 -8.79
C GLU A 243 5.22 74.90 -8.68
N GLN A 244 5.10 75.50 -7.49
CA GLN A 244 5.51 76.89 -7.24
C GLN A 244 7.04 77.04 -7.08
N GLY A 245 7.76 75.96 -6.75
CA GLY A 245 9.22 75.96 -6.68
C GLY A 245 9.81 76.77 -5.51
N GLU A 246 9.00 77.20 -4.54
CA GLU A 246 9.48 77.92 -3.36
C GLU A 246 9.91 76.95 -2.24
N PRO A 247 11.20 76.92 -1.84
CA PRO A 247 11.70 75.95 -0.88
C PRO A 247 11.09 76.09 0.53
N ALA A 248 10.71 77.30 0.93
CA ALA A 248 10.12 77.55 2.25
C ALA A 248 8.69 77.02 2.38
N LEU A 249 7.86 77.21 1.34
CA LEU A 249 6.49 76.67 1.28
C LEU A 249 6.52 75.15 1.20
N LEU A 250 7.46 74.59 0.42
CA LEU A 250 7.64 73.16 0.30
C LEU A 250 8.01 72.49 1.63
N GLU A 251 8.96 73.07 2.39
CA GLU A 251 9.36 72.53 3.69
C GLU A 251 8.24 72.62 4.73
N ALA A 252 7.45 73.71 4.71
CA ALA A 252 6.31 73.88 5.59
C ALA A 252 5.19 72.85 5.29
N ALA A 253 4.82 72.68 4.02
CA ALA A 253 3.84 71.68 3.58
C ALA A 253 4.31 70.26 3.90
N ALA A 254 5.60 69.97 3.71
CA ALA A 254 6.17 68.68 4.07
C ALA A 254 6.08 68.41 5.58
N LYS A 255 6.46 69.38 6.44
CA LYS A 255 6.32 69.28 7.92
C LYS A 255 4.87 69.06 8.33
N GLN A 256 3.93 69.69 7.65
CA GLN A 256 2.52 69.48 7.92
C GLN A 256 2.08 68.05 7.60
N LEU A 257 2.46 67.54 6.43
CA LEU A 257 2.18 66.15 6.04
C LEU A 257 2.78 65.14 7.04
N GLU A 258 4.01 65.36 7.48
CA GLU A 258 4.66 64.53 8.50
C GLU A 258 3.86 64.49 9.81
N ASN A 259 3.42 65.65 10.29
CA ASN A 259 2.65 65.75 11.52
C ASN A 259 1.29 65.05 11.39
N SER A 260 0.63 65.15 10.22
CA SER A 260 -0.62 64.46 9.94
C SER A 260 -0.43 62.94 9.93
N ILE A 261 0.62 62.43 9.28
CA ILE A 261 0.96 61.01 9.27
C ILE A 261 1.26 60.50 10.69
N LYS A 262 2.00 61.26 11.49
CA LYS A 262 2.27 60.93 12.91
C LYS A 262 1.00 60.87 13.75
N LYS A 263 0.05 61.78 13.53
CA LYS A 263 -1.27 61.75 14.19
C LYS A 263 -2.05 60.51 13.79
N CYS A 264 -2.11 60.19 12.49
CA CYS A 264 -2.79 58.98 12.01
C CYS A 264 -2.18 57.71 12.63
N ALA A 265 -0.85 57.61 12.70
CA ALA A 265 -0.19 56.47 13.33
C ALA A 265 -0.46 56.39 14.83
N LYS A 266 -0.53 57.52 15.53
CA LYS A 266 -0.94 57.57 16.94
C LYS A 266 -2.36 57.06 17.13
N ASP A 267 -3.29 57.52 16.30
CA ASP A 267 -4.69 57.07 16.34
C ASP A 267 -4.81 55.56 16.10
N ILE A 268 -4.08 55.03 15.11
CA ILE A 268 -4.05 53.58 14.82
C ILE A 268 -3.54 52.80 16.04
N ARG A 269 -2.46 53.26 16.68
CA ARG A 269 -1.89 52.64 17.87
C ARG A 269 -2.90 52.60 19.02
N ASP A 270 -3.48 53.74 19.38
CA ASP A 270 -4.32 53.87 20.57
C ASP A 270 -5.65 53.09 20.43
N LYS A 271 -6.17 52.99 19.20
CA LYS A 271 -7.44 52.32 18.89
C LYS A 271 -7.28 50.82 18.66
N TYR A 272 -6.29 50.40 17.88
CA TYR A 272 -6.25 49.06 17.29
C TYR A 272 -5.17 48.12 17.85
N LEU A 273 -4.16 48.62 18.58
CA LEU A 273 -3.13 47.76 19.16
C LEU A 273 -3.52 47.28 20.56
N VAL A 274 -3.95 46.02 20.66
CA VAL A 274 -4.30 45.32 21.91
C VAL A 274 -3.71 43.89 21.91
N PRO A 275 -2.39 43.72 22.15
CA PRO A 275 -1.84 42.40 22.43
C PRO A 275 -2.46 41.81 23.71
N PRO A 276 -2.85 40.52 23.77
CA PRO A 276 -2.52 39.43 22.85
C PRO A 276 -3.54 39.19 21.70
N LEU A 277 -4.62 39.97 21.62
CA LEU A 277 -5.67 39.79 20.60
C LEU A 277 -5.19 40.23 19.21
N THR A 278 -4.45 41.34 19.14
CA THR A 278 -3.84 41.85 17.90
C THR A 278 -2.33 41.65 17.91
N THR A 279 -1.73 41.81 16.73
CA THR A 279 -0.27 41.88 16.58
C THR A 279 0.33 43.05 17.35
N ASP A 280 1.64 42.97 17.64
CA ASP A 280 2.40 44.05 18.28
C ASP A 280 2.53 45.31 17.42
N PHE A 281 2.23 45.20 16.13
CA PHE A 281 2.29 46.29 15.16
C PHE A 281 1.06 46.30 14.25
N ALA A 282 0.75 47.45 13.69
CA ALA A 282 -0.34 47.66 12.72
C ALA A 282 0.21 48.13 11.38
N ILE A 283 -0.60 48.03 10.33
CA ILE A 283 -0.25 48.58 9.01
C ILE A 283 -1.13 49.79 8.71
N MET A 284 -0.48 50.91 8.38
CA MET A 284 -1.14 52.07 7.78
C MET A 284 -1.00 51.99 6.27
N PHE A 285 -2.13 51.81 5.59
CA PHE A 285 -2.20 51.76 4.15
C PHE A 285 -2.37 53.15 3.55
N LEU A 286 -1.51 53.50 2.59
CA LEU A 286 -1.57 54.75 1.84
C LEU A 286 -1.94 54.42 0.39
N PRO A 287 -3.13 54.80 -0.12
CA PRO A 287 -3.63 54.31 -1.41
C PRO A 287 -2.89 54.85 -2.65
N PHE A 288 -2.05 55.88 -2.48
CA PHE A 288 -1.24 56.43 -3.56
C PHE A 288 0.23 56.14 -3.31
N GLU A 289 0.89 55.50 -4.28
CA GLU A 289 2.31 55.20 -4.21
C GLU A 289 3.16 56.48 -4.09
N GLY A 290 2.72 57.58 -4.72
CA GLY A 290 3.36 58.89 -4.57
C GLY A 290 3.34 59.41 -3.13
N LEU A 291 2.23 59.24 -2.41
CA LEU A 291 2.13 59.60 -1.00
C LEU A 291 3.04 58.72 -0.14
N TYR A 292 3.13 57.42 -0.42
CA TYR A 292 4.07 56.52 0.25
C TYR A 292 5.53 56.92 -0.01
N ALA A 293 5.89 57.27 -1.24
CA ALA A 293 7.22 57.74 -1.60
C ALA A 293 7.61 59.01 -0.85
N GLU A 294 6.67 59.93 -0.63
CA GLU A 294 6.87 61.13 0.18
C GLU A 294 7.19 60.82 1.65
N VAL A 295 6.56 59.81 2.23
CA VAL A 295 6.88 59.34 3.59
C VAL A 295 8.30 58.80 3.65
N LEU A 296 8.70 58.00 2.65
CA LEU A 296 10.03 57.38 2.59
C LEU A 296 11.14 58.38 2.31
N ARG A 297 10.88 59.42 1.51
CA ARG A 297 11.87 60.45 1.19
C ARG A 297 12.32 61.22 2.43
N ARG A 298 11.48 61.25 3.47
CA ARG A 298 11.78 61.94 4.71
C ARG A 298 12.58 61.05 5.65
N ALA A 299 13.87 61.33 5.75
CA ALA A 299 14.79 60.61 6.62
C ALA A 299 14.26 60.48 8.07
N GLY A 300 14.15 59.26 8.56
CA GLY A 300 13.75 58.97 9.95
C GLY A 300 12.25 58.92 10.22
N LEU A 301 11.39 59.33 9.26
CA LEU A 301 9.93 59.32 9.50
C LEU A 301 9.42 57.90 9.61
N PHE A 302 9.74 57.03 8.65
CA PHE A 302 9.34 55.62 8.66
C PHE A 302 9.80 54.90 9.94
N GLU A 303 11.06 55.09 10.33
CA GLU A 303 11.65 54.49 11.53
C GLU A 303 10.99 55.01 12.81
N SER A 304 10.65 56.30 12.87
CA SER A 304 9.92 56.88 14.01
C SER A 304 8.51 56.31 14.15
N LEU A 305 7.81 56.09 13.03
CA LEU A 305 6.47 55.50 13.03
C LEU A 305 6.50 54.05 13.54
N MET A 306 7.49 53.28 13.09
CA MET A 306 7.66 51.89 13.49
C MET A 306 8.12 51.76 14.95
N ARG A 307 9.08 52.58 15.41
CA ARG A 307 9.62 52.50 16.77
C ARG A 307 8.67 53.08 17.82
N ASP A 308 8.13 54.27 17.56
CA ASP A 308 7.41 55.05 18.58
C ASP A 308 5.90 54.71 18.59
N TYR A 309 5.32 54.37 17.43
CA TYR A 309 3.89 54.03 17.31
C TYR A 309 3.62 52.55 16.99
N ARG A 310 4.64 51.76 16.65
CA ARG A 310 4.48 50.38 16.17
C ARG A 310 3.56 50.27 14.96
N VAL A 311 3.62 51.26 14.06
CA VAL A 311 2.84 51.29 12.82
C VAL A 311 3.79 51.23 11.63
N ALA A 312 3.64 50.21 10.79
CA ALA A 312 4.35 50.09 9.53
C ALA A 312 3.54 50.76 8.41
N VAL A 313 4.18 51.59 7.60
CA VAL A 313 3.54 52.28 6.47
C VAL A 313 3.72 51.46 5.21
N ALA A 314 2.66 51.26 4.43
CA ALA A 314 2.74 50.53 3.16
C ALA A 314 1.89 51.21 2.07
N GLY A 315 2.47 51.34 0.87
CA GLY A 315 1.74 51.63 -0.37
C GLY A 315 1.14 50.38 -1.01
N PRO A 316 0.34 50.49 -2.09
CA PRO A 316 -0.28 49.36 -2.80
C PRO A 316 0.70 48.25 -3.18
N THR A 317 1.84 48.59 -3.79
CA THR A 317 2.80 47.58 -4.24
C THR A 317 3.52 46.92 -3.06
N THR A 318 3.90 47.71 -2.06
CA THR A 318 4.59 47.21 -0.87
C THR A 318 3.67 46.34 -0.02
N LEU A 319 2.41 46.72 0.13
CA LEU A 319 1.41 45.95 0.87
C LEU A 319 1.15 44.61 0.18
N ALA A 320 0.92 44.61 -1.14
CA ALA A 320 0.70 43.38 -1.89
C ALA A 320 1.88 42.40 -1.76
N ALA A 321 3.12 42.91 -1.86
CA ALA A 321 4.32 42.11 -1.67
C ALA A 321 4.44 41.58 -0.23
N PHE A 322 4.20 42.44 0.77
CA PHE A 322 4.25 42.07 2.18
C PHE A 322 3.23 40.98 2.52
N LEU A 323 1.97 41.16 2.11
CA LEU A 323 0.89 40.20 2.31
C LEU A 323 1.14 38.88 1.59
N SER A 324 1.67 38.93 0.36
CA SER A 324 2.07 37.72 -0.38
C SER A 324 3.17 36.94 0.34
N SER A 325 4.15 37.66 0.91
CA SER A 325 5.21 37.03 1.71
C SER A 325 4.66 36.39 2.99
N LEU A 326 3.72 37.06 3.66
CA LEU A 326 3.02 36.52 4.82
C LEU A 326 2.21 35.27 4.48
N GLN A 327 1.51 35.28 3.34
CA GLN A 327 0.75 34.13 2.86
C GLN A 327 1.65 32.90 2.63
N MET A 328 2.84 33.10 2.05
CA MET A 328 3.81 32.01 1.86
C MET A 328 4.33 31.47 3.19
N GLY A 329 4.57 32.35 4.17
CA GLY A 329 4.88 31.97 5.55
C GLY A 329 3.77 31.14 6.20
N PHE A 330 2.50 31.50 5.99
CA PHE A 330 1.35 30.76 6.53
C PHE A 330 1.17 29.39 5.91
N ARG A 331 1.38 29.25 4.59
CA ARG A 331 1.34 27.94 3.93
C ARG A 331 2.37 26.99 4.53
N THR A 332 3.56 27.49 4.84
CA THR A 332 4.64 26.69 5.42
C THR A 332 4.30 26.22 6.84
N LEU A 333 3.83 27.13 7.70
CA LEU A 333 3.39 26.82 9.07
C LEU A 333 2.17 25.87 9.12
N ALA A 334 1.21 26.03 8.20
CA ALA A 334 0.04 25.15 8.11
C ALA A 334 0.43 23.72 7.68
N ILE A 335 1.40 23.59 6.78
CA ILE A 335 1.95 22.29 6.36
C ILE A 335 2.65 21.62 7.55
N GLU A 336 3.47 22.35 8.31
CA GLU A 336 4.19 21.82 9.47
C GLU A 336 3.25 21.29 10.57
N ARG A 337 2.14 21.99 10.86
CA ARG A 337 1.12 21.52 11.80
C ARG A 337 0.43 20.24 11.33
N ARG A 338 0.03 20.17 10.06
CA ARG A 338 -0.57 18.95 9.48
C ARG A 338 0.39 17.76 9.50
N SER A 339 1.68 17.99 9.26
CA SER A 339 2.69 16.93 9.41
C SER A 339 2.77 16.41 10.85
N SER A 340 2.64 17.29 11.84
CA SER A 340 2.64 16.91 13.27
C SER A 340 1.40 16.09 13.66
N GLU A 341 0.23 16.43 13.13
CA GLU A 341 -1.01 15.64 13.29
C GLU A 341 -0.89 14.24 12.66
N VAL A 342 -0.28 14.14 11.48
CA VAL A 342 -0.01 12.86 10.83
C VAL A 342 0.95 12.01 11.66
N TRP A 343 1.99 12.59 12.26
CA TRP A 343 2.89 11.88 13.16
C TRP A 343 2.18 11.37 14.42
N ALA A 344 1.28 12.15 15.01
CA ALA A 344 0.46 11.72 16.15
C ALA A 344 -0.47 10.55 15.77
N LEU A 345 -1.14 10.65 14.61
CA LEU A 345 -2.00 9.59 14.07
C LEU A 345 -1.20 8.30 13.84
N LEU A 346 -0.03 8.39 13.21
CA LEU A 346 0.85 7.24 12.99
C LEU A 346 1.35 6.63 14.31
N GLY A 347 1.60 7.45 15.34
CA GLY A 347 1.92 6.97 16.69
C GLY A 347 0.78 6.19 17.33
N ALA A 348 -0.46 6.67 17.19
CA ALA A 348 -1.66 5.96 17.65
C ALA A 348 -1.83 4.63 16.90
N VAL A 349 -1.70 4.62 15.57
CA VAL A 349 -1.79 3.41 14.75
C VAL A 349 -0.70 2.39 15.12
N LYS A 350 0.54 2.82 15.34
CA LYS A 350 1.64 1.94 15.80
C LYS A 350 1.31 1.27 17.13
N THR A 351 0.68 2.02 18.04
CA THR A 351 0.28 1.50 19.35
C THR A 351 -0.83 0.45 19.23
N GLU A 352 -1.84 0.69 18.39
CA GLU A 352 -2.89 -0.29 18.08
C GLU A 352 -2.35 -1.55 17.39
N PHE A 353 -1.42 -1.40 16.45
CA PHE A 353 -0.73 -2.55 15.84
C PHE A 353 0.07 -3.37 16.87
N GLY A 354 0.69 -2.71 17.85
CA GLY A 354 1.35 -3.39 18.97
C GLY A 354 0.36 -4.22 19.80
N LYS A 355 -0.82 -3.67 20.12
CA LYS A 355 -1.89 -4.40 20.82
C LYS A 355 -2.41 -5.59 20.00
N PHE A 356 -2.58 -5.41 18.69
CA PHE A 356 -2.99 -6.48 17.78
C PHE A 356 -1.99 -7.64 17.77
N GLY A 357 -0.68 -7.34 17.80
CA GLY A 357 0.37 -8.35 17.94
C GLY A 357 0.23 -9.19 19.21
N VAL A 358 -0.11 -8.59 20.35
CA VAL A 358 -0.35 -9.32 21.62
C VAL A 358 -1.56 -10.24 21.52
N VAL A 359 -2.63 -9.82 20.83
CA VAL A 359 -3.82 -10.65 20.60
C VAL A 359 -3.47 -11.86 19.72
N LEU A 360 -2.74 -11.66 18.63
CA LEU A 360 -2.29 -12.74 17.76
C LEU A 360 -1.42 -13.76 18.51
N ASP A 361 -0.52 -13.29 19.38
CA ASP A 361 0.36 -14.17 20.16
C ASP A 361 -0.44 -15.01 21.20
N LYS A 362 -1.47 -14.43 21.82
CA LYS A 362 -2.42 -15.18 22.66
C LYS A 362 -3.20 -16.23 21.86
N THR A 363 -3.66 -15.89 20.66
CA THR A 363 -4.37 -16.83 19.79
C THR A 363 -3.47 -18.00 19.38
N ARG A 364 -2.20 -17.71 19.04
CA ARG A 364 -1.20 -18.73 18.75
C ARG A 364 -0.99 -19.69 19.93
N LYS A 365 -0.87 -19.17 21.16
CA LYS A 365 -0.73 -20.01 22.36
C LYS A 365 -1.94 -20.94 22.56
N LYS A 366 -3.16 -20.43 22.41
CA LYS A 366 -4.38 -21.25 22.53
C LYS A 366 -4.47 -22.35 21.47
N LEU A 367 -4.07 -22.05 20.23
CA LEU A 367 -4.01 -23.06 19.17
C LEU A 367 -2.96 -24.14 19.47
N GLN A 368 -1.82 -23.75 20.04
CA GLN A 368 -0.80 -24.70 20.47
C GLN A 368 -1.28 -25.59 21.62
N GLU A 369 -1.98 -25.03 22.60
CA GLU A 369 -2.60 -25.80 23.70
C GLU A 369 -3.65 -26.79 23.18
N ALA A 370 -4.50 -26.36 22.24
CA ALA A 370 -5.46 -27.23 21.58
C ALA A 370 -4.76 -28.38 20.83
N SER A 371 -3.66 -28.08 20.12
CA SER A 371 -2.83 -29.09 19.44
C SER A 371 -2.29 -30.13 20.42
N ASN A 372 -1.69 -29.68 21.53
CA ASN A 372 -1.14 -30.58 22.55
C ASN A 372 -2.23 -31.48 23.16
N THR A 373 -3.44 -30.94 23.35
CA THR A 373 -4.57 -31.70 23.89
C THR A 373 -5.01 -32.82 22.94
N ILE A 374 -4.97 -32.57 21.63
CA ILE A 374 -5.25 -33.58 20.59
C ILE A 374 -4.18 -34.67 20.60
N ASP A 375 -2.90 -34.30 20.77
CA ASP A 375 -1.81 -35.26 20.86
C ASP A 375 -1.96 -36.19 22.07
N ASP A 376 -2.29 -35.64 23.24
CA ASP A 376 -2.55 -36.42 24.47
C ASP A 376 -3.75 -37.35 24.33
N ALA A 377 -4.83 -36.87 23.70
CA ALA A 377 -6.00 -37.70 23.38
C ALA A 377 -5.61 -38.86 22.44
N THR A 378 -4.77 -38.60 21.44
CA THR A 378 -4.28 -39.62 20.50
C THR A 378 -3.45 -40.69 21.21
N VAL A 379 -2.58 -40.31 22.16
CA VAL A 379 -1.79 -41.24 22.97
C VAL A 379 -2.71 -42.10 23.85
N ARG A 380 -3.71 -41.50 24.52
CA ARG A 380 -4.71 -42.24 25.31
C ARG A 380 -5.51 -43.19 24.44
N THR A 381 -5.98 -42.77 23.27
CA THR A 381 -6.70 -43.62 22.32
C THR A 381 -5.86 -44.81 21.87
N LYS A 382 -4.57 -44.59 21.57
CA LYS A 382 -3.64 -45.69 21.24
C LYS A 382 -3.44 -46.66 22.42
N ALA A 383 -3.34 -46.13 23.65
CA ALA A 383 -3.22 -46.97 24.85
C ALA A 383 -4.51 -47.79 25.12
N ILE A 384 -5.67 -47.18 24.90
CA ILE A 384 -6.98 -47.83 25.00
C ILE A 384 -7.12 -48.90 23.91
N GLN A 385 -6.80 -48.59 22.65
CA GLN A 385 -6.79 -49.58 21.56
C GLN A 385 -5.85 -50.76 21.86
N ARG A 386 -4.68 -50.49 22.44
CA ARG A 386 -3.72 -51.56 22.78
C ARG A 386 -4.28 -52.49 23.86
N LYS A 387 -4.96 -51.96 24.88
CA LYS A 387 -5.66 -52.76 25.91
C LYS A 387 -6.90 -53.46 25.38
N LEU A 388 -7.64 -52.85 24.45
CA LEU A 388 -8.81 -53.47 23.81
C LEU A 388 -8.41 -54.61 22.86
N ARG A 389 -7.22 -54.54 22.26
CA ARG A 389 -6.69 -55.61 21.40
C ARG A 389 -6.26 -56.88 22.16
N ASP A 390 -6.03 -56.74 23.48
CA ASP A 390 -5.73 -57.86 24.37
C ASP A 390 -7.00 -58.53 24.94
N VAL A 391 -8.19 -57.94 24.69
CA VAL A 391 -9.48 -58.55 25.02
C VAL A 391 -9.96 -59.28 23.77
N GLU A 392 -9.96 -60.61 23.83
CA GLU A 392 -10.34 -61.50 22.72
C GLU A 392 -11.67 -61.07 22.05
N GLU A 393 -11.69 -61.12 20.71
CA GLU A 393 -12.92 -61.08 19.93
C GLU A 393 -13.84 -62.22 20.42
N LEU A 394 -14.93 -61.85 21.09
CA LEU A 394 -15.98 -62.81 21.44
C LEU A 394 -16.65 -63.28 20.13
N PRO A 395 -17.03 -64.57 20.03
CA PRO A 395 -17.72 -65.08 18.86
C PRO A 395 -19.03 -64.32 18.63
N ASP A 396 -19.40 -64.15 17.36
CA ASP A 396 -20.59 -63.46 16.81
C ASP A 396 -21.96 -64.04 17.25
N SER A 397 -22.09 -64.57 18.46
CA SER A 397 -23.33 -65.14 19.00
C SER A 397 -23.72 -64.50 20.33
N MET A 398 -23.93 -63.18 20.32
CA MET A 398 -24.94 -62.46 21.10
C MET A 398 -24.77 -60.95 20.84
N GLY A 399 -25.85 -60.29 20.44
CA GLY A 399 -25.86 -58.97 19.82
C GLY A 399 -25.05 -57.89 20.55
N SER A 400 -24.00 -57.43 19.87
CA SER A 400 -23.18 -56.26 20.23
C SER A 400 -23.98 -54.96 20.31
N ALA A 401 -25.17 -54.92 19.70
CA ALA A 401 -26.04 -53.75 19.65
C ALA A 401 -26.80 -53.48 20.96
N GLU A 402 -27.07 -54.49 21.79
CA GLU A 402 -27.90 -54.33 22.99
C GLU A 402 -27.07 -53.91 24.24
N LEU A 403 -25.76 -54.14 24.20
CA LEU A 403 -24.83 -53.82 25.30
C LEU A 403 -24.16 -52.44 25.19
N LEU A 404 -24.16 -51.84 23.99
CA LEU A 404 -23.49 -50.55 23.74
C LEU A 404 -24.40 -49.33 23.93
N GLY A 405 -25.68 -49.52 24.28
CA GLY A 405 -26.57 -48.43 24.69
C GLY A 405 -26.69 -47.30 23.66
N VAL A 406 -26.56 -47.61 22.37
CA VAL A 406 -26.84 -46.63 21.31
C VAL A 406 -28.34 -46.69 21.03
N ALA A 407 -29.12 -46.19 21.99
CA ALA A 407 -30.48 -45.79 21.72
C ALA A 407 -30.42 -44.48 20.93
N GLU A 408 -31.05 -44.48 19.76
CA GLU A 408 -31.31 -43.30 18.95
C GLU A 408 -32.00 -42.22 19.80
N GLU A 409 -31.32 -41.11 20.07
CA GLU A 409 -32.01 -39.86 20.43
C GLU A 409 -32.38 -39.14 19.13
N ALA A 410 -33.56 -39.49 18.64
CA ALA A 410 -34.33 -38.67 17.72
C ALA A 410 -35.03 -37.55 18.52
N GLY A 411 -34.76 -36.31 18.11
CA GLY A 411 -35.63 -35.11 18.12
C GLY A 411 -36.54 -34.79 19.31
N GLU A 412 -36.33 -33.59 19.89
CA GLU A 412 -37.35 -32.64 20.38
C GLU A 412 -36.61 -31.30 20.65
N GLU A 413 -36.74 -30.27 19.81
CA GLU A 413 -37.76 -29.19 19.82
C GLU A 413 -37.79 -28.29 21.08
N ASP A 414 -37.62 -26.99 20.79
CA ASP A 414 -38.09 -25.77 21.48
C ASP A 414 -37.54 -25.29 22.85
N MET A 415 -36.70 -24.24 22.76
CA MET A 415 -36.92 -22.83 23.19
C MET A 415 -37.24 -22.51 24.67
N PRO A 416 -36.83 -21.33 25.20
CA PRO A 416 -36.78 -20.02 24.53
C PRO A 416 -35.42 -19.31 24.47
#